data_AF-A0A7Y0XBW8-F1
#
_entry.id   AF-A0A7Y0XBW8-F1
#
_cell.length_a   1.000
_cell.length_b   1.000
_cell.length_c   1.000
_cell.angle_alpha   90.00
_cell.angle_beta   90.00
_cell.angle_gamma   90.00
#
_symmetry.space_group_name_H-M   'P 1'
#
loop_
_entity.id
_entity.type
_entity.pdbx_description
1 polymer ?
#
loop_
_entity_poly.entity_id
_entity_poly.type
_entity_poly.pdbx_seq_one_letter_code
_entity_poly.pdbx_strand_id
1 'polypeptide(L)'
;RYSVVDPELKTQLERDGMPTTFDVTSDVSHGLTSLTADSKLVDNDFLPLTMHSQTQLNGNTAFILDLDSWHYRNEAQGVSVSTSPAKVTGDVTVLGDLNYQVSVPSVQVDFENGEELHLNALTGQGKGKQAKGYWLGEQSFSLEKLDVVDANLTPVFLIENANYRG
;
A
#
# COMPACT_ATOMS: atom_id res chain seq x y z
N ARG A 1 7.10 -15.26 -7.02
CA ARG A 1 8.23 -14.52 -6.43
C ARG A 1 8.30 -13.14 -7.05
N TYR A 2 8.28 -12.10 -6.24
CA TYR A 2 8.49 -10.71 -6.64
C TYR A 2 9.78 -10.20 -6.01
N SER A 3 10.45 -9.25 -6.67
CA SER A 3 11.69 -8.65 -6.18
C SER A 3 11.67 -7.15 -6.42
N VAL A 4 12.23 -6.40 -5.47
CA VAL A 4 12.48 -4.97 -5.63
C VAL A 4 13.57 -4.79 -6.69
N VAL A 5 13.23 -4.09 -7.78
CA VAL A 5 14.12 -3.87 -8.93
C VAL A 5 14.83 -2.52 -8.89
N ASP A 6 14.28 -1.55 -8.15
CA ASP A 6 14.90 -0.25 -7.97
C ASP A 6 16.13 -0.38 -7.05
N PRO A 7 17.35 -0.04 -7.51
CA PRO A 7 18.57 -0.26 -6.73
C PRO A 7 18.62 0.57 -5.45
N GLU A 8 18.15 1.82 -5.48
CA GLU A 8 18.19 2.71 -4.33
C GLU A 8 17.25 2.22 -3.23
N LEU A 9 16.02 1.86 -3.61
CA LEU A 9 15.05 1.26 -2.72
C LEU A 9 15.56 -0.07 -2.17
N LYS A 10 16.18 -0.90 -3.01
CA LYS A 10 16.75 -2.18 -2.57
C LYS A 10 17.81 -1.99 -1.48
N THR A 11 18.74 -1.06 -1.67
CA THR A 11 19.77 -0.75 -0.67
C THR A 11 19.17 -0.18 0.62
N GLN A 12 18.14 0.66 0.53
CA GLN A 12 17.45 1.18 1.72
C GLN A 12 16.79 0.07 2.52
N LEU A 13 16.04 -0.81 1.86
CA LEU A 13 15.39 -1.96 2.52
C LEU A 13 16.41 -2.88 3.19
N GLU A 14 17.53 -3.18 2.51
CA GLU A 14 18.60 -4.01 3.08
C GLU A 14 19.23 -3.37 4.33
N ARG A 15 19.49 -2.06 4.30
CA ARG A 15 19.99 -1.30 5.45
C ARG A 15 18.99 -1.33 6.60
N ASP A 16 17.71 -1.28 6.28
CA ASP A 16 16.63 -1.25 7.26
C ASP A 16 16.25 -2.69 7.71
N GLY A 17 16.95 -3.73 7.24
CA GLY A 17 16.67 -5.12 7.60
C GLY A 17 15.35 -5.66 7.05
N MET A 18 14.80 -5.01 6.03
CA MET A 18 13.57 -5.39 5.35
C MET A 18 13.85 -6.33 4.16
N PRO A 19 12.92 -7.26 3.85
CA PRO A 19 13.06 -8.15 2.71
C PRO A 19 13.03 -7.39 1.38
N THR A 20 13.87 -7.81 0.44
CA THR A 20 13.89 -7.30 -0.95
C THR A 20 13.26 -8.26 -1.95
N THR A 21 12.84 -9.44 -1.47
CA THR A 21 12.15 -10.46 -2.24
C THR A 21 10.95 -10.97 -1.45
N PHE A 22 9.82 -11.13 -2.14
CA PHE A 22 8.57 -11.58 -1.56
C PHE A 22 8.08 -12.81 -2.31
N ASP A 23 8.00 -13.93 -1.62
CA ASP A 23 7.36 -15.13 -2.17
C ASP A 23 5.86 -15.06 -1.94
N VAL A 24 5.11 -15.40 -2.99
CA VAL A 24 3.65 -15.32 -3.03
C VAL A 24 3.13 -16.71 -3.35
N THR A 25 2.19 -17.17 -2.53
CA THR A 25 1.38 -18.35 -2.84
C THR A 25 0.00 -17.90 -3.30
N SER A 26 -0.65 -18.70 -4.14
CA SER A 26 -1.97 -18.37 -4.66
C SER A 26 -2.82 -19.62 -4.81
N ASP A 27 -3.99 -19.59 -4.20
CA ASP A 27 -5.02 -20.60 -4.38
C ASP A 27 -5.89 -20.18 -5.57
N VAL A 28 -5.75 -20.90 -6.69
CA VAL A 28 -6.39 -20.55 -7.96
C VAL A 28 -7.53 -21.53 -8.23
N SER A 29 -8.71 -21.00 -8.55
CA SER A 29 -9.89 -21.78 -8.94
C SER A 29 -10.55 -21.21 -10.19
N HIS A 30 -11.24 -22.06 -10.95
CA HIS A 30 -11.93 -21.63 -12.17
C HIS A 30 -13.43 -21.90 -12.07
N GLY A 31 -14.22 -20.95 -12.59
CA GLY A 31 -15.65 -21.11 -12.85
C GLY A 31 -15.90 -21.46 -14.32
N LEU A 32 -17.16 -21.33 -14.76
CA LEU A 32 -17.53 -21.51 -16.16
C LEU A 32 -16.97 -20.38 -17.06
N THR A 33 -16.86 -19.16 -16.53
CA THR A 33 -16.53 -17.95 -17.30
C THR A 33 -15.44 -17.07 -16.67
N SER A 34 -14.84 -17.51 -15.56
CA SER A 34 -13.86 -16.71 -14.80
C SER A 34 -12.80 -17.57 -14.11
N LEU A 35 -11.68 -16.93 -13.79
CA LEU A 35 -10.63 -17.46 -12.92
C LEU A 35 -10.57 -16.60 -11.66
N THR A 36 -10.54 -17.22 -10.49
CA THR A 36 -10.38 -16.54 -9.20
C THR A 36 -9.05 -16.95 -8.60
N ALA A 37 -8.35 -16.01 -7.97
CA ALA A 37 -7.13 -16.28 -7.22
C ALA A 37 -7.13 -15.53 -5.88
N ASP A 38 -6.89 -16.26 -4.81
CA ASP A 38 -6.62 -15.74 -3.48
C ASP A 38 -5.12 -15.90 -3.19
N SER A 39 -4.42 -14.76 -3.08
CA SER A 39 -2.97 -14.70 -2.95
C SER A 39 -2.56 -14.12 -1.61
N LYS A 40 -1.43 -14.59 -1.07
CA LYS A 40 -0.80 -14.07 0.15
C LYS A 40 0.71 -14.24 0.09
N LEU A 41 1.43 -13.49 0.92
CA LEU A 41 2.87 -13.73 1.11
C LEU A 41 3.10 -15.09 1.80
N VAL A 42 4.19 -15.78 1.46
CA VAL A 42 4.58 -17.04 2.11
C VAL A 42 4.94 -16.79 3.58
N ASP A 43 5.70 -15.73 3.85
CA ASP A 43 6.06 -15.26 5.19
C ASP A 43 5.17 -14.06 5.59
N ASN A 44 3.84 -14.27 5.59
CA ASN A 44 2.85 -13.21 5.80
C ASN A 44 2.90 -12.55 7.19
N ASP A 45 3.57 -13.18 8.16
CA ASP A 45 3.73 -12.63 9.51
C ASP A 45 4.50 -11.31 9.50
N PHE A 46 5.44 -11.15 8.56
CA PHE A 46 6.19 -9.90 8.43
C PHE A 46 5.35 -8.77 7.84
N LEU A 47 4.50 -9.06 6.84
CA LEU A 47 3.65 -8.08 6.16
C LEU A 47 2.33 -8.77 5.79
N PRO A 48 1.25 -8.55 6.55
CA PRO A 48 0.00 -9.31 6.43
C PRO A 48 -0.83 -8.83 5.22
N LEU A 49 -0.32 -9.10 4.02
CA LEU A 49 -0.87 -8.63 2.75
C LEU A 49 -1.53 -9.79 2.00
N THR A 50 -2.80 -9.58 1.65
CA THR A 50 -3.59 -10.55 0.88
C THR A 50 -4.20 -9.89 -0.35
N MET A 51 -4.39 -10.66 -1.40
CA MET A 51 -5.03 -10.21 -2.63
C MET A 51 -6.09 -11.21 -3.07
N HIS A 52 -7.31 -10.73 -3.27
CA HIS A 52 -8.34 -11.46 -3.99
C HIS A 52 -8.43 -10.90 -5.41
N SER A 53 -8.49 -11.76 -6.42
CA SER A 53 -8.65 -11.33 -7.81
C SER A 53 -9.58 -12.25 -8.59
N GLN A 54 -10.30 -11.66 -9.56
CA GLN A 54 -11.17 -12.38 -10.46
C GLN A 54 -10.97 -11.89 -11.90
N THR A 55 -10.47 -12.77 -12.76
CA THR A 55 -10.29 -12.54 -14.19
C THR A 55 -11.45 -13.14 -14.98
N GLN A 56 -12.11 -12.33 -15.80
CA GLN A 56 -13.19 -12.76 -16.69
C GLN A 56 -12.63 -13.30 -18.02
N LEU A 57 -13.46 -14.00 -18.80
CA LEU A 57 -13.06 -14.57 -20.11
C LEU A 57 -12.50 -13.53 -21.10
N ASN A 58 -12.93 -12.28 -21.00
CA ASN A 58 -12.42 -11.18 -21.83
C ASN A 58 -11.04 -10.64 -21.39
N GLY A 59 -10.46 -11.21 -20.32
CA GLY A 59 -9.16 -10.85 -19.77
C GLY A 59 -9.20 -9.68 -18.78
N ASN A 60 -10.35 -9.09 -18.50
CA ASN A 60 -10.46 -8.06 -17.47
C ASN A 60 -10.37 -8.68 -16.08
N THR A 61 -9.62 -8.05 -15.18
CA THR A 61 -9.40 -8.53 -13.82
C THR A 61 -9.88 -7.49 -12.81
N ALA A 62 -10.78 -7.87 -11.93
CA ALA A 62 -11.07 -7.12 -10.70
C ALA A 62 -10.17 -7.63 -9.57
N PHE A 63 -9.73 -6.75 -8.69
CA PHE A 63 -8.88 -7.11 -7.55
C PHE A 63 -9.23 -6.33 -6.29
N ILE A 64 -8.91 -6.95 -5.17
CA ILE A 64 -8.92 -6.38 -3.84
C ILE A 64 -7.59 -6.75 -3.19
N LEU A 65 -6.85 -5.75 -2.72
CA LEU A 65 -5.63 -5.91 -1.94
C LEU A 65 -5.93 -5.41 -0.52
N ASP A 66 -5.84 -6.30 0.46
CA ASP A 66 -6.09 -6.00 1.87
C ASP A 66 -4.78 -6.18 2.65
N LEU A 67 -4.39 -5.14 3.39
CA LEU A 67 -3.34 -5.17 4.39
C LEU A 67 -4.01 -5.19 5.76
N ASP A 68 -3.75 -6.22 6.57
CA ASP A 68 -4.17 -6.21 7.98
C ASP A 68 -3.31 -5.26 8.81
N SER A 69 -3.66 -5.05 10.07
CA SER A 69 -2.88 -4.25 11.01
C SER A 69 -1.42 -4.73 11.00
N TRP A 70 -0.51 -3.82 10.69
CA TRP A 70 0.90 -4.13 10.56
C TRP A 70 1.72 -3.28 11.51
N HIS A 71 2.65 -3.93 12.20
CA HIS A 71 3.56 -3.31 13.13
C HIS A 71 4.98 -3.77 12.82
N TYR A 72 5.88 -2.81 12.70
CA TYR A 72 7.28 -3.05 12.41
C TYR A 72 8.15 -2.20 13.33
N ARG A 73 9.26 -2.77 13.81
CA ARG A 73 10.21 -2.08 14.69
C ARG A 73 11.63 -2.30 14.20
N ASN A 74 12.35 -1.21 14.00
CA ASN A 74 13.77 -1.22 13.71
C ASN A 74 14.54 -0.70 14.94
N GLU A 75 15.11 -1.62 15.72
CA GLU A 75 15.88 -1.25 16.91
C GLU A 75 17.17 -0.48 16.58
N ALA A 76 17.80 -0.77 15.44
CA ALA A 76 19.04 -0.12 15.04
C ALA A 76 18.85 1.36 14.67
N GLN A 77 17.64 1.73 14.24
CA GLN A 77 17.27 3.10 13.89
C GLN A 77 16.38 3.78 14.92
N GLY A 78 15.93 3.05 15.96
CA GLY A 78 15.05 3.60 16.98
C GLY A 78 13.69 4.03 16.42
N VAL A 79 13.15 3.31 15.44
CA VAL A 79 11.87 3.66 14.79
C VAL A 79 10.89 2.49 14.87
N SER A 80 9.63 2.77 15.22
CA SER A 80 8.51 1.85 15.00
C SER A 80 7.49 2.43 14.04
N VAL A 81 6.86 1.56 13.26
CA VAL A 81 5.79 1.90 12.31
C VAL A 81 4.59 1.02 12.63
N SER A 82 3.42 1.64 12.70
CA SER A 82 2.14 0.96 12.90
C SER A 82 1.14 1.45 11.86
N THR A 83 0.37 0.54 11.27
CA THR A 83 -0.72 0.89 10.36
C THR A 83 -1.98 0.14 10.77
N SER A 84 -3.12 0.82 10.68
CA SER A 84 -4.42 0.16 10.71
C SER A 84 -4.69 -0.58 9.39
N PRO A 85 -5.70 -1.47 9.34
CA PRO A 85 -6.01 -2.21 8.13
C PRO A 85 -6.29 -1.28 6.95
N ALA A 86 -5.58 -1.51 5.85
CA ALA A 86 -5.64 -0.70 4.65
C ALA A 86 -6.13 -1.54 3.47
N LYS A 87 -6.71 -0.86 2.47
CA LYS A 87 -7.38 -1.53 1.35
C LYS A 87 -7.16 -0.80 0.04
N VAL A 88 -6.89 -1.56 -1.01
CA VAL A 88 -6.95 -1.11 -2.40
C VAL A 88 -7.95 -1.98 -3.14
N THR A 89 -8.86 -1.37 -3.88
CA THR A 89 -9.76 -2.09 -4.80
C THR A 89 -9.57 -1.53 -6.19
N GLY A 90 -9.78 -2.36 -7.22
CA GLY A 90 -9.69 -1.87 -8.57
C GLY A 90 -10.05 -2.91 -9.62
N ASP A 91 -9.99 -2.46 -10.87
CA ASP A 91 -10.13 -3.29 -12.04
C ASP A 91 -9.13 -2.86 -13.11
N VAL A 92 -8.62 -3.85 -13.84
CA VAL A 92 -7.70 -3.67 -14.96
C VAL A 92 -8.25 -4.34 -16.21
N THR A 93 -8.26 -3.60 -17.32
CA THR A 93 -8.67 -4.13 -18.63
C THR A 93 -7.49 -4.81 -19.33
N VAL A 94 -7.78 -5.66 -20.33
CA VAL A 94 -6.74 -6.23 -21.21
C VAL A 94 -5.95 -5.15 -21.97
N LEU A 95 -6.51 -3.94 -22.12
CA LEU A 95 -5.84 -2.80 -22.74
C LEU A 95 -4.95 -2.03 -21.76
N GLY A 96 -4.94 -2.40 -20.47
CA GLY A 96 -4.15 -1.78 -19.41
C GLY A 96 -4.78 -0.53 -18.82
N ASP A 97 -6.08 -0.29 -19.03
CA ASP A 97 -6.81 0.74 -18.28
C ASP A 97 -7.04 0.22 -16.86
N LEU A 98 -6.72 1.03 -15.87
CA LEU A 98 -6.82 0.76 -14.44
C LEU A 98 -7.80 1.75 -13.82
N ASN A 99 -8.79 1.21 -13.11
CA ASN A 99 -9.54 1.96 -12.11
C ASN A 99 -9.10 1.47 -10.73
N TYR A 100 -8.89 2.39 -9.79
CA TYR A 100 -8.55 2.01 -8.41
C TYR A 100 -9.16 2.96 -7.39
N GLN A 101 -9.32 2.44 -6.18
CA GLN A 101 -9.63 3.17 -4.96
C GLN A 101 -8.70 2.66 -3.85
N VAL A 102 -8.10 3.57 -3.09
CA VAL A 102 -7.22 3.28 -1.95
C VAL A 102 -7.78 3.93 -0.70
N SER A 103 -7.68 3.21 0.42
CA SER A 103 -8.07 3.67 1.75
C SER A 103 -7.04 3.20 2.76
N VAL A 104 -6.36 4.15 3.41
CA VAL A 104 -5.40 3.94 4.49
C VAL A 104 -5.92 4.75 5.69
N PRO A 105 -6.55 4.10 6.68
CA PRO A 105 -7.20 4.83 7.77
C PRO A 105 -6.21 5.52 8.71
N SER A 106 -5.08 4.88 9.02
CA SER A 106 -4.03 5.50 9.83
C SER A 106 -2.67 4.83 9.66
N VAL A 107 -1.63 5.66 9.73
CA VAL A 107 -0.23 5.23 9.89
C VAL A 107 0.38 6.08 11.00
N GLN A 108 1.11 5.43 11.90
CA GLN A 108 1.85 6.05 12.99
C GLN A 108 3.31 5.61 12.90
N VAL A 109 4.22 6.57 13.07
CA VAL A 109 5.65 6.34 13.18
C VAL A 109 6.11 6.92 14.51
N ASP A 110 6.72 6.10 15.34
CA ASP A 110 7.29 6.52 16.62
C ASP A 110 8.81 6.54 16.52
N PHE A 111 9.42 7.61 17.02
CA PHE A 111 10.86 7.78 17.05
C PHE A 111 11.37 7.62 18.49
N GLU A 112 12.61 7.15 18.65
CA GLU A 112 13.24 6.93 19.96
C GLU A 112 13.37 8.21 20.79
N ASN A 113 13.44 9.37 20.14
CA ASN A 113 13.45 10.68 20.80
C ASN A 113 12.08 11.08 21.39
N GLY A 114 11.03 10.25 21.22
CA GLY A 114 9.67 10.50 21.67
C GLY A 114 8.81 11.30 20.69
N GLU A 115 9.36 11.72 19.55
CA GLU A 115 8.55 12.31 18.48
C GLU A 115 7.65 11.25 17.84
N GLU A 116 6.49 11.67 17.37
CA GLU A 116 5.57 10.81 16.63
C GLU A 116 5.10 11.52 15.35
N LEU A 117 4.97 10.76 14.27
CA LEU A 117 4.32 11.18 13.04
C LEU A 117 3.03 10.40 12.88
N HIS A 118 1.91 11.11 12.71
CA HIS A 118 0.59 10.52 12.49
C HIS A 118 0.06 10.93 11.12
N LEU A 119 -0.38 9.95 10.34
CA LEU A 119 -1.14 10.14 9.12
C LEU A 119 -2.51 9.54 9.33
N ASN A 120 -3.56 10.33 9.11
CA ASN A 120 -4.95 9.91 9.30
C ASN A 120 -5.77 10.09 8.02
N ALA A 121 -6.54 9.05 7.72
CA ALA A 121 -7.50 8.94 6.63
C ALA A 121 -6.97 9.43 5.28
N LEU A 122 -5.98 8.71 4.75
CA LEU A 122 -5.59 8.86 3.35
C LEU A 122 -6.54 8.04 2.48
N THR A 123 -7.19 8.72 1.56
CA THR A 123 -8.01 8.09 0.52
C THR A 123 -7.55 8.54 -0.85
N GLY A 124 -7.79 7.71 -1.85
CA GLY A 124 -7.48 8.06 -3.21
C GLY A 124 -8.25 7.23 -4.20
N GLN A 125 -8.36 7.74 -5.42
CA GLN A 125 -9.00 7.05 -6.52
C GLN A 125 -8.41 7.52 -7.82
N GLY A 126 -8.45 6.67 -8.83
CA GLY A 126 -8.01 7.05 -10.16
C GLY A 126 -8.58 6.16 -11.24
N LYS A 127 -8.59 6.71 -12.45
CA LYS A 127 -8.95 6.03 -13.69
C LYS A 127 -7.97 6.47 -14.77
N GLY A 128 -7.25 5.52 -15.34
CA GLY A 128 -6.24 5.85 -16.33
C GLY A 128 -5.36 4.68 -16.69
N LYS A 129 -4.24 4.98 -17.33
CA LYS A 129 -3.28 3.98 -17.79
C LYS A 129 -1.87 4.51 -17.59
N GLN A 130 -0.97 3.65 -17.12
CA GLN A 130 0.44 3.97 -17.11
C GLN A 130 1.01 3.83 -18.54
N ALA A 131 1.62 4.90 -19.06
CA ALA A 131 2.30 4.89 -20.35
C ALA A 131 3.64 5.64 -20.25
N LYS A 132 4.74 4.95 -20.56
CA LYS A 132 6.10 5.51 -20.56
C LYS A 132 6.48 6.22 -19.25
N GLY A 133 6.07 5.65 -18.11
CA GLY A 133 6.35 6.21 -16.78
C GLY A 133 5.38 7.31 -16.32
N TYR A 134 4.43 7.72 -17.16
CA TYR A 134 3.42 8.72 -16.81
C TYR A 134 2.05 8.09 -16.59
N TRP A 135 1.27 8.68 -15.69
CA TRP A 135 -0.16 8.39 -15.56
C TRP A 135 -0.93 9.18 -16.61
N LEU A 136 -1.69 8.50 -17.46
CA LEU A 136 -2.62 9.11 -18.40
C LEU A 136 -4.04 8.83 -17.92
N GLY A 137 -4.68 9.84 -17.34
CA GLY A 137 -6.03 9.70 -16.80
C GLY A 137 -6.29 10.73 -15.71
N GLU A 138 -7.26 10.43 -14.85
CA GLU A 138 -7.60 11.26 -13.70
C GLU A 138 -7.21 10.52 -12.42
N GLN A 139 -6.77 11.26 -11.41
CA GLN A 139 -6.55 10.76 -10.08
C GLN A 139 -6.82 11.84 -9.04
N SER A 140 -7.28 11.43 -7.86
CA SER A 140 -7.46 12.31 -6.72
C SER A 140 -7.04 11.61 -5.45
N PHE A 141 -6.41 12.37 -4.56
CA PHE A 141 -6.04 11.94 -3.22
C PHE A 141 -6.53 12.96 -2.21
N SER A 142 -7.01 12.47 -1.07
CA SER A 142 -7.48 13.28 0.04
C SER A 142 -6.84 12.75 1.32
N LEU A 143 -6.36 13.66 2.15
CA LEU A 143 -5.74 13.37 3.44
C LEU A 143 -6.41 14.24 4.50
N GLU A 144 -6.99 13.60 5.51
CA GLU A 144 -7.65 14.33 6.59
C GLU A 144 -6.64 15.06 7.47
N LYS A 145 -5.59 14.36 7.93
CA LYS A 145 -4.59 14.94 8.82
C LYS A 145 -3.23 14.28 8.64
N LEU A 146 -2.19 15.11 8.65
CA LEU A 146 -0.81 14.71 8.88
C LEU A 146 -0.24 15.60 9.97
N ASP A 147 0.20 15.02 11.07
CA ASP A 147 0.85 15.76 12.14
C ASP A 147 2.12 15.11 12.63
N VAL A 148 3.02 15.96 13.10
CA VAL A 148 4.22 15.55 13.84
C VAL A 148 4.13 16.21 15.20
N VAL A 149 4.28 15.41 16.25
CA VAL A 149 4.29 15.85 17.63
C VAL A 149 5.65 15.60 18.26
N ASP A 150 6.05 16.48 19.17
CA ASP A 150 7.26 16.28 19.97
C ASP A 150 7.06 15.26 21.11
N ALA A 151 8.11 15.01 21.90
CA ALA A 151 8.07 14.11 23.05
C ALA A 151 7.07 14.50 24.15
N ASN A 152 6.54 15.72 24.13
CA ASN A 152 5.49 16.19 25.03
C ASN A 152 4.10 16.16 24.37
N LEU A 153 3.99 15.51 23.21
CA LEU A 153 2.81 15.47 22.36
C LEU A 153 2.35 16.86 21.89
N THR A 154 3.29 17.80 21.78
CA THR A 154 3.00 19.14 21.26
C THR A 154 3.16 19.13 19.74
N PRO A 155 2.15 19.53 18.96
CA PRO A 155 2.26 19.59 17.51
C PRO A 155 3.37 20.55 17.06
N VAL A 156 4.34 20.04 16.32
CA VAL A 156 5.41 20.83 15.68
C VAL A 156 5.15 21.04 14.20
N PHE A 157 4.33 20.18 13.59
CA PHE A 157 3.90 20.28 12.20
C PHE A 157 2.48 19.73 12.06
N LEU A 158 1.66 20.38 11.23
CA LEU A 158 0.28 20.00 10.99
C LEU A 158 -0.16 20.38 9.57
N ILE A 159 -0.75 19.41 8.88
CA ILE A 159 -1.52 19.58 7.65
C ILE A 159 -2.91 18.98 7.91
N GLU A 160 -3.95 19.69 7.50
CA GLU A 160 -5.32 19.21 7.57
C GLU A 160 -6.03 19.40 6.22
N ASN A 161 -6.92 18.46 5.89
CA ASN A 161 -7.79 18.51 4.71
C ASN A 161 -7.03 18.75 3.39
N ALA A 162 -5.87 18.12 3.25
CA ALA A 162 -5.07 18.20 2.04
C ALA A 162 -5.75 17.41 0.91
N ASN A 163 -5.78 18.01 -0.27
CA ASN A 163 -6.38 17.40 -1.46
C ASN A 163 -5.46 17.62 -2.66
N TYR A 164 -5.33 16.58 -3.48
CA TYR A 164 -4.63 16.63 -4.75
C TYR A 164 -5.54 16.06 -5.84
N ARG A 165 -5.49 16.67 -7.03
CA ARG A 165 -6.17 16.19 -8.23
C ARG A 165 -5.26 16.38 -9.43
N GLY A 166 -5.13 15.35 -10.25
CA GLY A 166 -4.29 15.33 -11.45
C GLY A 166 -4.83 14.42 -12.53
#